data_AF-A0A315V0C8-F1
#
_entry.id   AF-A0A315V0C8-F1
#
_cell.length_a   1.000
_cell.length_b   1.000
_cell.length_c   1.000
_cell.angle_alpha   90.00
_cell.angle_beta   90.00
_cell.angle_gamma   90.00
#
_symmetry.space_group_name_H-M   'P 1'
#
loop_
_entity.id
_entity.type
_entity.pdbx_description
1 polymer ?
#
loop_
_entity_poly.entity_id
_entity_poly.type
_entity_poly.pdbx_seq_one_letter_code
_entity_poly.pdbx_strand_id
1 'polypeptide(L)'
;MRDELRGEEDTSMATEDLLVNDGCDGQTVEAVGQQQADGLQRLLPSVHIVAQEQVVALWWEASVFKQPQKVVVLPMNIAWRGGKSRIVTLMPEEAEDMWHTYNLLQVGDSLRASTIRKVQTESTTGSVGSSRVRTTLTLSVEAIDFDSQACQLRVKGTNIEENQYVKMGAYHTIELELNRKFTLAKKCWDSVVLDRIEQACDPAQRADVAAVVMQEGLANVVLVTPAMTLLRAKVEVTIPRKRKGSCSQHEKALERFYEAVMQAILRHINFEVVKCILVASPGFVKDQFFAYVFKEAVRQDNKVLLENRPKFMLVHSSSGHKYSLKEILCDPAVTSRLSDTKAAGEVKALEDFYKMLQHEPDRAVYGSGTRTRTSSLDQQQLLSLICLFSLLYRIAHVERAADALAIDTLLISDNLFRHQDIQTRSRYVRLVDNVRDNGGNVRIFSSLHVSGEQLTLLSGVAAILRFPIADLSDAEDDSTSGED
;
A
#
# COMPACT_ATOMS: atom_id res chain seq x y z
N MET A 1 -56.83 -33.75 38.78
CA MET A 1 -55.84 -34.60 38.08
C MET A 1 -54.46 -34.11 38.49
N ARG A 2 -53.62 -34.85 39.25
CA ARG A 2 -53.68 -36.26 39.67
C ARG A 2 -53.74 -37.25 38.50
N ASP A 3 -52.82 -38.21 38.32
CA ASP A 3 -51.80 -38.80 39.20
C ASP A 3 -50.42 -38.94 38.47
N GLU A 4 -49.27 -39.07 39.13
CA GLU A 4 -48.43 -40.29 39.34
C GLU A 4 -48.09 -41.10 38.06
N LEU A 5 -46.90 -41.70 37.87
CA LEU A 5 -45.75 -42.08 38.75
C LEU A 5 -44.47 -41.29 38.36
N ARG A 6 -43.29 -41.30 39.03
CA ARG A 6 -42.62 -42.11 40.11
C ARG A 6 -41.77 -43.32 39.63
N GLY A 7 -40.58 -43.48 40.25
CA GLY A 7 -39.50 -44.47 39.98
C GLY A 7 -38.17 -43.73 39.67
N GLU A 8 -37.13 -43.65 40.52
CA GLU A 8 -36.32 -44.67 41.25
C GLU A 8 -35.42 -45.50 40.30
N GLU A 9 -34.12 -45.70 40.56
CA GLU A 9 -33.34 -45.49 41.80
C GLU A 9 -31.85 -45.14 41.57
N ASP A 10 -31.15 -44.77 42.65
CA ASP A 10 -29.74 -44.35 42.74
C ASP A 10 -28.69 -45.46 42.49
N THR A 11 -27.44 -45.05 42.20
CA THR A 11 -26.25 -45.67 42.83
C THR A 11 -25.10 -44.65 42.94
N SER A 12 -24.25 -44.77 43.96
CA SER A 12 -23.36 -43.69 44.44
C SER A 12 -21.86 -44.05 44.53
N MET A 13 -21.09 -43.09 45.04
CA MET A 13 -19.62 -42.95 45.12
C MET A 13 -18.85 -44.12 45.78
N ALA A 14 -17.62 -44.36 45.26
CA ALA A 14 -16.37 -44.64 46.01
C ALA A 14 -15.21 -44.60 44.98
N THR A 15 -14.12 -43.81 45.04
CA THR A 15 -13.08 -43.47 46.05
C THR A 15 -11.94 -44.48 46.18
N GLU A 16 -10.77 -43.94 46.57
CA GLU A 16 -9.45 -44.59 46.72
C GLU A 16 -8.72 -45.00 45.42
N ASP A 17 -7.38 -45.14 45.40
CA ASP A 17 -6.29 -44.22 45.79
C ASP A 17 -4.94 -44.84 45.36
N LEU A 18 -3.81 -44.18 45.67
CA LEU A 18 -2.41 -44.68 45.60
C LEU A 18 -1.77 -44.80 44.20
N LEU A 19 -0.45 -44.60 44.00
CA LEU A 19 0.57 -43.66 44.53
C LEU A 19 1.92 -43.97 43.80
N VAL A 20 2.93 -43.07 43.87
CA VAL A 20 4.40 -43.38 43.84
C VAL A 20 5.00 -43.91 42.48
N ASN A 21 6.15 -43.45 41.92
CA ASN A 21 7.14 -42.43 42.33
C ASN A 21 8.07 -41.90 41.20
N ASP A 22 8.56 -40.65 41.40
CA ASP A 22 9.92 -40.05 41.28
C ASP A 22 11.01 -40.44 40.24
N GLY A 23 11.81 -39.43 39.86
CA GLY A 23 13.19 -39.52 39.32
C GLY A 23 13.35 -39.03 37.86
N CYS A 24 13.87 -37.85 37.46
CA CYS A 24 14.88 -36.86 37.95
C CYS A 24 16.33 -37.07 37.47
N ASP A 25 16.99 -35.93 37.15
CA ASP A 25 18.41 -35.70 36.80
C ASP A 25 18.96 -36.37 35.51
N GLY A 26 20.05 -35.91 34.85
CA GLY A 26 20.97 -34.78 35.11
C GLY A 26 21.85 -34.44 33.88
N GLN A 27 22.86 -33.57 34.01
CA GLN A 27 23.68 -33.02 32.90
C GLN A 27 25.01 -33.77 32.63
N THR A 28 25.75 -33.34 31.58
CA THR A 28 27.18 -33.62 31.24
C THR A 28 27.46 -35.04 30.69
N VAL A 29 28.51 -35.35 29.89
CA VAL A 29 29.78 -34.67 29.53
C VAL A 29 30.10 -34.85 28.02
N GLU A 30 31.04 -34.05 27.48
CA GLU A 30 31.69 -34.25 26.17
C GLU A 30 32.81 -35.33 26.16
N ALA A 31 33.20 -35.70 24.94
CA ALA A 31 34.56 -36.06 24.48
C ALA A 31 35.04 -37.53 24.48
N VAL A 32 35.90 -37.79 23.48
CA VAL A 32 36.71 -39.01 23.20
C VAL A 32 35.91 -40.28 22.84
N GLY A 33 36.20 -41.03 21.77
CA GLY A 33 37.21 -40.85 20.70
C GLY A 33 38.00 -42.14 20.43
N GLN A 34 37.82 -42.73 19.24
CA GLN A 34 38.46 -43.98 18.79
C GLN A 34 38.08 -45.25 19.62
N GLN A 35 38.18 -46.50 19.14
CA GLN A 35 38.61 -47.05 17.83
C GLN A 35 37.93 -48.41 17.53
N GLN A 36 38.30 -49.04 16.41
CA GLN A 36 37.79 -50.33 15.85
C GLN A 36 36.42 -50.18 15.14
N ALA A 37 36.26 -50.35 13.81
CA ALA A 37 36.98 -51.13 12.79
C ALA A 37 36.87 -52.66 13.02
N ASP A 38 36.51 -53.50 12.05
CA ASP A 38 36.42 -53.32 10.58
C ASP A 38 35.22 -54.07 9.98
N GLY A 39 34.93 -53.83 8.69
CA GLY A 39 34.42 -54.91 7.83
C GLY A 39 33.09 -54.74 7.09
N LEU A 40 32.99 -53.77 6.17
CA LEU A 40 32.75 -54.13 4.75
C LEU A 40 33.20 -53.00 3.81
N GLN A 41 33.76 -53.38 2.66
CA GLN A 41 34.29 -52.45 1.64
C GLN A 41 33.27 -52.18 0.51
N ARG A 42 33.66 -51.26 -0.41
CA ARG A 42 33.09 -50.94 -1.75
C ARG A 42 32.04 -49.81 -1.72
N LEU A 43 32.24 -48.63 -2.35
CA LEU A 43 33.32 -48.15 -3.24
C LEU A 43 33.75 -46.70 -2.90
N LEU A 44 35.05 -46.43 -3.02
CA LEU A 44 35.77 -45.15 -2.89
C LEU A 44 37.08 -45.28 -3.73
N PRO A 45 37.91 -44.23 -3.92
CA PRO A 45 37.76 -42.80 -3.57
C PRO A 45 37.43 -41.98 -4.86
N SER A 46 37.84 -40.74 -5.20
CA SER A 46 38.86 -39.80 -4.70
C SER A 46 38.52 -38.35 -5.09
N VAL A 47 39.20 -37.38 -4.45
CA VAL A 47 39.35 -35.99 -4.92
C VAL A 47 40.80 -35.79 -5.39
N HIS A 48 41.03 -34.96 -6.42
CA HIS A 48 42.36 -34.45 -6.75
C HIS A 48 42.28 -32.99 -7.23
N ILE A 49 43.29 -32.19 -6.87
CA ILE A 49 43.41 -30.76 -7.23
C ILE A 49 44.64 -30.61 -8.15
N VAL A 50 44.48 -29.97 -9.31
CA VAL A 50 45.53 -29.32 -10.14
C VAL A 50 44.89 -28.13 -10.88
N ALA A 51 45.69 -27.15 -11.32
CA ALA A 51 45.24 -25.86 -11.86
C ALA A 51 45.47 -25.67 -13.39
N GLN A 52 44.98 -24.52 -13.89
CA GLN A 52 45.27 -23.80 -15.14
C GLN A 52 45.61 -24.52 -16.47
N GLU A 53 44.80 -24.14 -17.48
CA GLU A 53 45.17 -23.80 -18.87
C GLU A 53 45.26 -24.83 -20.03
N GLN A 54 44.61 -24.38 -21.12
CA GLN A 54 45.01 -24.44 -22.54
C GLN A 54 44.71 -25.66 -23.46
N VAL A 55 43.83 -25.40 -24.45
CA VAL A 55 43.72 -25.89 -25.87
C VAL A 55 43.71 -27.43 -26.09
N VAL A 56 42.78 -28.07 -26.81
CA VAL A 56 42.35 -27.92 -28.22
C VAL A 56 40.91 -28.45 -28.43
N ALA A 57 40.21 -27.95 -29.46
CA ALA A 57 38.82 -28.34 -29.78
C ALA A 57 38.70 -29.60 -30.66
N LEU A 58 37.56 -30.29 -30.60
CA LEU A 58 37.04 -31.12 -31.70
C LEU A 58 35.50 -31.21 -31.68
N TRP A 59 34.91 -31.05 -32.87
CA TRP A 59 33.51 -30.76 -33.13
C TRP A 59 32.54 -31.94 -32.93
N TRP A 60 31.36 -31.66 -32.36
CA TRP A 60 30.04 -32.10 -32.85
C TRP A 60 28.94 -31.25 -32.21
N GLU A 61 27.90 -30.86 -32.96
CA GLU A 61 26.80 -30.04 -32.44
C GLU A 61 25.75 -30.86 -31.69
N ALA A 62 25.46 -30.49 -30.45
CA ALA A 62 24.32 -30.99 -29.69
C ALA A 62 23.51 -29.82 -29.13
N SER A 63 22.21 -29.84 -29.39
CA SER A 63 21.23 -28.78 -29.12
C SER A 63 21.40 -28.08 -27.76
N VAL A 64 21.44 -26.74 -27.78
CA VAL A 64 21.45 -25.91 -26.57
C VAL A 64 20.09 -25.99 -25.87
N PHE A 65 19.92 -27.02 -25.05
CA PHE A 65 18.93 -27.02 -23.99
C PHE A 65 19.29 -25.89 -23.02
N LYS A 66 18.51 -24.80 -23.03
CA LYS A 66 18.58 -23.77 -22.00
C LYS A 66 18.25 -24.43 -20.66
N GLN A 67 19.29 -24.76 -19.89
CA GLN A 67 19.09 -25.06 -18.47
C GLN A 67 18.40 -23.85 -17.84
N PRO A 68 17.35 -24.04 -17.03
CA PRO A 68 16.72 -22.93 -16.32
C PRO A 68 17.78 -22.32 -15.39
N GLN A 69 18.05 -21.01 -15.55
CA GLN A 69 18.90 -20.33 -14.59
C GLN A 69 18.30 -20.48 -13.21
N LYS A 70 19.05 -21.09 -12.30
CA LYS A 70 18.66 -21.30 -10.91
C LYS A 70 18.59 -19.93 -10.25
N VAL A 71 17.40 -19.33 -10.21
CA VAL A 71 17.16 -18.03 -9.56
C VAL A 71 17.32 -18.26 -8.05
N VAL A 72 18.54 -18.02 -7.57
CA VAL A 72 18.91 -18.13 -6.16
C VAL A 72 19.48 -16.80 -5.74
N VAL A 73 18.63 -15.98 -5.13
CA VAL A 73 18.96 -14.85 -4.26
C VAL A 73 19.91 -13.81 -4.87
N LEU A 74 19.31 -12.82 -5.56
CA LEU A 74 19.93 -11.50 -5.76
C LEU A 74 19.15 -10.45 -4.96
N PRO A 75 19.57 -10.07 -3.73
CA PRO A 75 19.16 -8.79 -3.17
C PRO A 75 19.57 -7.67 -4.15
N MET A 76 18.76 -6.62 -4.25
CA MET A 76 18.91 -5.57 -5.27
C MET A 76 20.35 -5.04 -5.30
N ASN A 77 21.00 -5.12 -6.47
CA ASN A 77 22.36 -4.62 -6.66
C ASN A 77 22.35 -3.10 -6.79
N ILE A 78 22.25 -2.41 -5.65
CA ILE A 78 22.37 -0.95 -5.55
C ILE A 78 23.84 -0.60 -5.84
N ALA A 79 24.12 -0.20 -7.07
CA ALA A 79 25.45 0.13 -7.55
C ALA A 79 25.95 1.47 -7.00
N TRP A 80 26.26 1.53 -5.70
CA TRP A 80 26.79 2.70 -5.00
C TRP A 80 28.12 3.16 -5.62
N ARG A 81 28.08 4.23 -6.42
CA ARG A 81 29.26 4.99 -6.83
C ARG A 81 29.23 6.33 -6.07
N GLY A 82 30.28 6.60 -5.30
CA GLY A 82 30.24 7.63 -4.24
C GLY A 82 30.31 9.07 -4.74
N GLY A 83 29.93 10.02 -3.85
CA GLY A 83 30.18 11.45 -4.03
C GLY A 83 28.93 12.33 -4.23
N LYS A 84 28.18 12.57 -3.15
CA LYS A 84 27.08 13.57 -3.00
C LYS A 84 25.85 13.48 -3.92
N SER A 85 25.96 13.01 -5.16
CA SER A 85 24.82 12.68 -6.03
C SER A 85 24.62 11.17 -6.06
N ARG A 86 23.71 10.66 -5.21
CA ARG A 86 23.38 9.22 -5.21
C ARG A 86 22.51 8.94 -6.43
N ILE A 87 22.94 7.98 -7.24
CA ILE A 87 22.24 7.50 -8.44
C ILE A 87 21.67 6.11 -8.11
N VAL A 88 20.35 5.96 -8.19
CA VAL A 88 19.66 4.70 -7.90
C VAL A 88 18.99 4.20 -9.17
N THR A 89 19.11 2.90 -9.45
CA THR A 89 18.43 2.26 -10.60
C THR A 89 17.38 1.31 -10.06
N LEU A 90 16.12 1.56 -10.43
CA LEU A 90 14.95 0.81 -9.98
C LEU A 90 14.29 0.15 -11.19
N MET A 91 13.53 -0.91 -10.95
CA MET A 91 12.66 -1.56 -11.94
C MET A 91 11.29 -1.73 -11.30
N PRO A 92 10.21 -1.14 -11.84
CA PRO A 92 8.86 -1.36 -11.34
C PRO A 92 8.33 -2.65 -11.95
N GLU A 93 8.00 -3.62 -11.10
CA GLU A 93 7.45 -4.92 -11.50
C GLU A 93 5.91 -4.85 -11.57
N GLU A 94 5.30 -4.14 -10.61
CA GLU A 94 3.87 -4.08 -10.37
C GLU A 94 3.26 -2.69 -10.55
N ALA A 95 1.92 -2.62 -10.58
CA ALA A 95 1.18 -1.36 -10.70
C ALA A 95 1.36 -0.41 -9.50
N GLU A 96 1.65 -0.96 -8.32
CA GLU A 96 1.92 -0.19 -7.09
C GLU A 96 3.31 0.48 -7.11
N ASP A 97 4.31 -0.15 -7.76
CA ASP A 97 5.64 0.44 -7.93
C ASP A 97 5.61 1.76 -8.71
N MET A 98 4.61 1.96 -9.58
CA MET A 98 4.39 3.23 -10.28
C MET A 98 3.92 4.34 -9.33
N TRP A 99 3.11 4.02 -8.32
CA TRP A 99 2.73 4.96 -7.25
C TRP A 99 3.89 5.25 -6.30
N HIS A 100 4.71 4.25 -5.97
CA HIS A 100 5.95 4.48 -5.22
C HIS A 100 6.92 5.35 -6.04
N THR A 101 7.14 5.06 -7.33
CA THR A 101 8.00 5.85 -8.21
C THR A 101 7.50 7.29 -8.37
N TYR A 102 6.19 7.50 -8.51
CA TYR A 102 5.57 8.83 -8.54
C TYR A 102 5.91 9.66 -7.29
N ASN A 103 5.95 9.03 -6.12
CA ASN A 103 6.36 9.66 -4.87
C ASN A 103 7.89 9.89 -4.73
N LEU A 104 8.71 9.11 -5.43
CA LEU A 104 10.18 9.24 -5.39
C LEU A 104 10.69 10.37 -6.29
N LEU A 105 10.00 10.70 -7.38
CA LEU A 105 10.37 11.74 -8.34
C LEU A 105 9.99 13.14 -7.84
N GLN A 106 10.89 14.12 -8.00
CA GLN A 106 10.59 15.54 -7.79
C GLN A 106 11.03 16.40 -8.99
N VAL A 107 10.47 17.61 -9.06
CA VAL A 107 10.84 18.62 -10.06
C VAL A 107 12.30 19.05 -9.84
N GLY A 108 13.09 19.03 -10.91
CA GLY A 108 14.52 19.35 -10.89
C GLY A 108 15.46 18.20 -10.51
N ASP A 109 14.95 16.96 -10.38
CA ASP A 109 15.76 15.73 -10.40
C ASP A 109 16.12 15.32 -11.85
N SER A 110 17.08 14.40 -12.01
CA SER A 110 17.46 13.84 -13.30
C SER A 110 17.00 12.39 -13.46
N LEU A 111 16.15 12.13 -14.45
CA LEU A 111 15.60 10.80 -14.76
C LEU A 111 16.14 10.28 -16.09
N ARG A 112 16.72 9.07 -16.06
CA ARG A 112 17.26 8.37 -17.24
C ARG A 112 16.51 7.08 -17.51
N ALA A 113 15.80 7.00 -18.64
CA ALA A 113 15.00 5.83 -19.01
C ALA A 113 14.96 5.59 -20.53
N SER A 114 14.49 4.41 -20.95
CA SER A 114 14.27 4.09 -22.36
C SER A 114 12.92 4.58 -22.86
N THR A 115 12.89 5.41 -23.91
CA THR A 115 11.66 5.80 -24.61
C THR A 115 11.70 5.42 -26.09
N ILE A 116 10.58 5.61 -26.79
CA ILE A 116 10.48 5.48 -28.25
C ILE A 116 10.17 6.87 -28.83
N ARG A 117 11.07 7.39 -29.67
CA ARG A 117 10.88 8.68 -30.36
C ARG A 117 10.59 8.42 -31.85
N LYS A 118 9.64 9.17 -32.42
CA LYS A 118 9.49 9.28 -33.88
C LYS A 118 10.57 10.23 -34.38
N VAL A 119 11.49 9.73 -35.19
CA VAL A 119 12.57 10.52 -35.81
C VAL A 119 12.18 10.77 -37.25
N GLN A 120 12.18 12.03 -37.67
CA GLN A 120 12.13 12.39 -39.09
C GLN A 120 13.56 12.43 -39.61
N THR A 121 13.79 11.77 -40.73
CA THR A 121 15.10 11.69 -41.39
C THR A 121 14.92 12.14 -42.83
N GLU A 122 15.58 13.23 -43.19
CA GLU A 122 15.57 13.75 -44.57
C GLU A 122 16.69 13.08 -45.34
N SER A 123 16.34 12.29 -46.36
CA SER A 123 17.31 11.70 -47.29
C SER A 123 17.86 12.78 -48.22
N THR A 124 19.08 12.60 -48.72
CA THR A 124 19.72 13.52 -49.71
C THR A 124 18.90 13.71 -50.99
N THR A 125 17.99 12.78 -51.30
CA THR A 125 16.98 12.86 -52.38
C THR A 125 15.76 13.74 -52.04
N GLY A 126 15.77 14.51 -50.95
CA GLY A 126 14.66 15.38 -50.54
C GLY A 126 13.42 14.65 -50.01
N SER A 127 13.50 13.33 -49.79
CA SER A 127 12.40 12.51 -49.29
C SER A 127 12.43 12.43 -47.76
N VAL A 128 11.32 12.78 -47.11
CA VAL A 128 11.17 12.75 -45.64
C VAL A 128 10.76 11.35 -45.18
N GLY A 129 11.71 10.57 -44.66
CA GLY A 129 11.42 9.34 -43.96
C GLY A 129 10.99 9.59 -42.51
N SER A 130 10.19 8.70 -41.93
CA SER A 130 9.92 8.73 -40.48
C SER A 130 10.03 7.36 -39.84
N SER A 131 10.96 7.20 -38.91
CA SER A 131 11.24 5.96 -38.18
C SER A 131 10.82 6.08 -36.71
N ARG A 132 10.63 4.94 -36.03
CA ARG A 132 10.43 4.88 -34.56
C ARG A 132 11.66 4.25 -33.94
N VAL A 133 12.44 5.04 -33.20
CA VAL A 133 13.72 4.62 -32.62
C VAL A 133 13.60 4.54 -31.09
N ARG A 134 13.97 3.40 -30.51
CA ARG A 134 14.09 3.25 -29.05
C ARG A 134 15.43 3.84 -28.60
N THR A 135 15.39 4.79 -27.68
CA THR A 135 16.56 5.57 -27.24
C THR A 135 16.53 5.69 -25.72
N THR A 136 17.68 5.64 -25.04
CA THR A 136 17.76 6.07 -23.63
C THR A 136 18.01 7.57 -23.57
N LEU A 137 17.17 8.30 -22.84
CA LEU A 137 17.25 9.75 -22.66
C LEU A 137 17.38 10.08 -21.17
N THR A 138 18.06 11.18 -20.88
CA THR A 138 18.33 11.68 -19.52
C THR A 138 17.76 13.07 -19.40
N LEU A 139 16.60 13.20 -18.74
CA LEU A 139 15.83 14.44 -18.66
C LEU A 139 15.93 15.08 -17.28
N SER A 140 15.95 16.41 -17.24
CA SER A 140 15.58 17.18 -16.06
C SER A 140 14.06 17.13 -15.92
N VAL A 141 13.57 16.62 -14.79
CA VAL A 141 12.13 16.48 -14.52
C VAL A 141 11.52 17.86 -14.30
N GLU A 142 10.42 18.17 -14.99
CA GLU A 142 9.69 19.44 -14.87
C GLU A 142 8.25 19.26 -14.38
N ALA A 143 7.56 18.24 -14.91
CA ALA A 143 6.20 17.88 -14.52
C ALA A 143 6.05 16.36 -14.51
N ILE A 144 5.19 15.88 -13.60
CA ILE A 144 5.01 14.45 -13.30
C ILE A 144 3.51 14.20 -13.20
N ASP A 145 2.96 13.50 -14.19
CA ASP A 145 1.53 13.17 -14.27
C ASP A 145 1.33 11.68 -13.97
N PHE A 146 0.44 11.35 -13.05
CA PHE A 146 0.11 9.97 -12.68
C PHE A 146 -1.37 9.69 -12.92
N ASP A 147 -1.67 8.65 -13.70
CA ASP A 147 -3.02 8.13 -13.90
C ASP A 147 -3.27 6.97 -12.93
N SER A 148 -4.17 7.16 -11.97
CA SER A 148 -4.52 6.17 -10.96
C SER A 148 -5.37 5.00 -11.49
N GLN A 149 -6.09 5.19 -12.60
CA GLN A 149 -6.90 4.13 -13.21
C GLN A 149 -6.06 3.24 -14.13
N ALA A 150 -5.26 3.85 -14.99
CA ALA A 150 -4.29 3.13 -15.84
C ALA A 150 -3.06 2.64 -15.06
N CYS A 151 -2.80 3.17 -13.86
CA CYS A 151 -1.58 2.96 -13.08
C CYS A 151 -0.31 3.35 -13.86
N GLN A 152 -0.39 4.41 -14.67
CA GLN A 152 0.69 4.86 -15.57
C GLN A 152 1.31 6.18 -15.09
N LEU A 153 2.64 6.25 -15.19
CA LEU A 153 3.43 7.40 -14.79
C LEU A 153 4.08 8.06 -16.01
N ARG A 154 3.79 9.35 -16.20
CA ARG A 154 4.29 10.18 -17.30
C ARG A 154 5.18 11.28 -16.71
N VAL A 155 6.40 11.40 -17.23
CA VAL A 155 7.40 12.35 -16.72
C VAL A 155 7.84 13.25 -17.86
N LYS A 156 7.41 14.51 -17.81
CA LYS A 156 7.82 15.55 -18.77
C LYS A 156 9.12 16.19 -18.29
N GLY A 157 10.06 16.37 -19.21
CA GLY A 157 11.33 17.03 -18.91
C GLY A 157 12.11 17.48 -20.13
N THR A 158 13.22 18.17 -19.88
CA THR A 158 14.16 18.67 -20.89
C THR A 158 15.46 17.87 -20.90
N ASN A 159 15.96 17.52 -22.08
CA ASN A 159 17.09 16.60 -22.24
C ASN A 159 18.44 17.23 -21.84
N ILE A 160 19.13 16.62 -20.86
CA ILE A 160 20.40 17.10 -20.27
C ILE A 160 21.63 16.50 -20.99
N GLU A 161 21.56 15.25 -21.43
CA GLU A 161 22.67 14.56 -22.11
C GLU A 161 22.51 14.63 -23.63
N GLU A 162 23.59 14.89 -24.37
CA GLU A 162 23.52 14.90 -25.84
C GLU A 162 23.15 13.52 -26.40
N ASN A 163 22.37 13.51 -27.49
CA ASN A 163 21.88 12.26 -28.04
C ASN A 163 21.71 12.33 -29.56
N GLN A 164 22.02 11.22 -30.25
CA GLN A 164 22.00 11.10 -31.71
C GLN A 164 20.65 11.51 -32.35
N TYR A 165 19.55 11.39 -31.58
CA TYR A 165 18.19 11.68 -32.05
C TYR A 165 17.49 12.82 -31.31
N VAL A 166 18.15 13.46 -30.33
CA VAL A 166 17.55 14.48 -29.44
C VAL A 166 18.54 15.59 -29.13
N LYS A 167 18.21 16.82 -29.55
CA LYS A 167 18.99 18.02 -29.23
C LYS A 167 18.99 18.28 -27.72
N MET A 168 20.09 18.86 -27.23
CA MET A 168 20.18 19.42 -25.87
C MET A 168 19.02 20.38 -25.59
N GLY A 169 18.45 20.31 -24.38
CA GLY A 169 17.33 21.16 -23.96
C GLY A 169 15.99 20.89 -24.68
N ALA A 170 15.90 19.86 -25.54
CA ALA A 170 14.63 19.51 -26.17
C ALA A 170 13.69 18.84 -25.16
N TYR A 171 12.43 19.29 -25.13
CA TYR A 171 11.37 18.66 -24.35
C TYR A 171 11.08 17.23 -24.83
N HIS A 172 10.80 16.34 -23.88
CA HIS A 172 10.31 14.99 -24.12
C HIS A 172 9.47 14.52 -22.92
N THR A 173 8.57 13.56 -23.16
CA THR A 173 7.80 12.91 -22.11
C THR A 173 8.15 11.43 -22.07
N ILE A 174 8.61 10.95 -20.92
CA ILE A 174 8.87 9.55 -20.64
C ILE A 174 7.58 8.95 -20.08
N GLU A 175 7.02 7.94 -20.75
CA GLU A 175 6.04 7.03 -20.16
C GLU A 175 6.84 5.88 -19.55
N LEU A 176 6.71 5.63 -18.24
CA LEU A 176 7.40 4.50 -17.60
C LEU A 176 6.63 3.21 -17.90
N GLU A 177 7.36 2.19 -18.36
CA GLU A 177 6.82 0.86 -18.65
C GLU A 177 7.25 -0.14 -17.56
N LEU A 178 6.32 -1.02 -17.17
CA LEU A 178 6.58 -2.12 -16.24
C LEU A 178 7.72 -3.03 -16.73
N ASN A 179 8.43 -3.65 -15.79
CA ASN A 179 9.58 -4.52 -16.02
C ASN A 179 10.71 -3.87 -16.82
N ARG A 180 10.87 -2.53 -16.71
CA ARG A 180 12.01 -1.80 -17.28
C ARG A 180 12.75 -0.97 -16.25
N LYS A 181 14.06 -1.14 -16.23
CA LYS A 181 14.93 -0.34 -15.39
C LYS A 181 14.93 1.14 -15.82
N PHE A 182 14.76 2.02 -14.86
CA PHE A 182 15.02 3.45 -14.97
C PHE A 182 16.04 3.85 -13.90
N THR A 183 16.78 4.92 -14.15
CA THR A 183 17.82 5.42 -13.26
C THR A 183 17.47 6.84 -12.82
N LEU A 184 17.32 7.03 -11.52
CA LEU A 184 17.00 8.31 -10.89
C LEU A 184 18.24 8.85 -10.16
N ALA A 185 18.62 10.09 -10.48
CA ALA A 185 19.67 10.84 -9.80
C ALA A 185 19.06 12.07 -9.12
N LYS A 186 19.11 12.08 -7.79
CA LYS A 186 18.57 13.17 -6.95
C LYS A 186 19.67 13.92 -6.23
N LYS A 187 19.47 15.22 -6.02
CA LYS A 187 20.39 16.11 -5.30
C LYS A 187 20.44 15.83 -3.79
N CYS A 188 19.33 15.35 -3.24
CA CYS A 188 19.17 14.93 -1.85
C CYS A 188 18.39 13.60 -1.79
N TRP A 189 18.69 12.80 -0.78
CA TRP A 189 18.04 11.52 -0.51
C TRP A 189 17.72 11.43 0.99
N ASP A 190 16.48 11.73 1.32
CA ASP A 190 15.96 11.78 2.69
C ASP A 190 15.72 10.36 3.24
N SER A 191 15.66 10.22 4.56
CA SER A 191 15.21 9.00 5.27
C SER A 191 13.92 8.45 4.65
N VAL A 192 12.86 9.28 4.66
CA VAL A 192 11.52 9.01 4.13
C VAL A 192 11.50 8.52 2.66
N VAL A 193 12.52 8.88 1.87
CA VAL A 193 12.65 8.46 0.46
C VAL A 193 13.25 7.04 0.37
N LEU A 194 14.17 6.69 1.26
CA LEU A 194 14.78 5.35 1.34
C LEU A 194 13.79 4.35 1.95
N ASP A 195 13.13 4.69 3.07
CA ASP A 195 12.03 3.94 3.68
C ASP A 195 10.94 3.55 2.66
N ARG A 196 10.63 4.44 1.70
CA ARG A 196 9.60 4.20 0.66
C ARG A 196 10.06 3.24 -0.44
N ILE A 197 11.37 3.14 -0.68
CA ILE A 197 11.95 2.11 -1.55
C ILE A 197 11.93 0.77 -0.82
N GLU A 198 12.36 0.73 0.45
CA GLU A 198 12.33 -0.49 1.26
C GLU A 198 10.92 -1.06 1.40
N GLN A 199 9.90 -0.20 1.60
CA GLN A 199 8.48 -0.60 1.59
C GLN A 199 7.97 -1.15 0.24
N ALA A 200 8.56 -0.77 -0.91
CA ALA A 200 8.21 -1.36 -2.21
C ALA A 200 8.95 -2.68 -2.47
N CYS A 201 10.19 -2.78 -1.95
CA CYS A 201 11.03 -3.96 -2.09
C CYS A 201 10.59 -5.14 -1.19
N ASP A 202 9.84 -4.91 -0.10
CA ASP A 202 9.35 -5.98 0.77
C ASP A 202 8.13 -6.72 0.15
N PRO A 203 8.25 -8.00 -0.24
CA PRO A 203 7.13 -8.78 -0.74
C PRO A 203 6.11 -9.16 0.34
N ALA A 204 6.46 -9.11 1.64
CA ALA A 204 5.55 -9.50 2.71
C ALA A 204 4.36 -8.54 2.86
N GLN A 205 4.55 -7.26 2.53
CA GLN A 205 3.50 -6.24 2.56
C GLN A 205 2.53 -6.30 1.37
N ARG A 206 2.83 -7.07 0.30
CA ARG A 206 2.03 -7.15 -0.95
C ARG A 206 0.73 -7.95 -0.75
N ALA A 207 -0.16 -7.38 0.07
CA ALA A 207 -1.32 -8.04 0.67
C ALA A 207 -2.64 -7.50 0.09
N ASP A 208 -2.90 -7.78 -1.18
CA ASP A 208 -4.09 -7.30 -1.88
C ASP A 208 -5.41 -7.88 -1.31
N VAL A 209 -6.37 -6.99 -1.07
CA VAL A 209 -7.71 -7.31 -0.57
C VAL A 209 -8.74 -6.78 -1.57
N ALA A 210 -9.59 -7.67 -2.09
CA ALA A 210 -10.72 -7.23 -2.91
C ALA A 210 -11.92 -6.89 -2.02
N ALA A 211 -12.65 -5.82 -2.34
CA ALA A 211 -13.85 -5.41 -1.64
C ALA A 211 -14.98 -5.13 -2.65
N VAL A 212 -16.13 -5.79 -2.44
CA VAL A 212 -17.34 -5.66 -3.24
C VAL A 212 -18.41 -5.05 -2.35
N VAL A 213 -18.58 -3.73 -2.44
CA VAL A 213 -19.54 -2.96 -1.65
C VAL A 213 -20.82 -2.82 -2.46
N MET A 214 -21.96 -3.26 -1.91
CA MET A 214 -23.22 -3.43 -2.64
C MET A 214 -24.43 -2.84 -1.93
N GLN A 215 -25.45 -2.49 -2.70
CA GLN A 215 -26.79 -2.07 -2.30
C GLN A 215 -27.77 -2.44 -3.43
N GLU A 216 -29.09 -2.43 -3.20
CA GLU A 216 -30.07 -2.68 -4.27
C GLU A 216 -29.89 -1.68 -5.42
N GLY A 217 -29.32 -2.14 -6.54
CA GLY A 217 -29.08 -1.36 -7.76
C GLY A 217 -27.73 -0.65 -7.87
N LEU A 218 -26.85 -0.76 -6.87
CA LEU A 218 -25.50 -0.17 -6.89
C LEU A 218 -24.46 -1.15 -6.33
N ALA A 219 -23.40 -1.41 -7.07
CA ALA A 219 -22.25 -2.16 -6.59
C ALA A 219 -20.93 -1.53 -7.06
N ASN A 220 -19.94 -1.51 -6.18
CA ASN A 220 -18.60 -1.02 -6.43
C ASN A 220 -17.60 -2.16 -6.17
N VAL A 221 -16.90 -2.59 -7.22
CA VAL A 221 -15.80 -3.56 -7.15
C VAL A 221 -14.50 -2.78 -7.00
N VAL A 222 -13.88 -2.91 -5.83
CA VAL A 222 -12.71 -2.15 -5.39
C VAL A 222 -11.57 -3.14 -5.10
N LEU A 223 -10.36 -2.78 -5.50
CA LEU A 223 -9.13 -3.43 -5.07
C LEU A 223 -8.44 -2.52 -4.05
N VAL A 224 -8.22 -3.04 -2.85
CA VAL A 224 -7.48 -2.38 -1.77
C VAL A 224 -6.07 -2.95 -1.78
N THR A 225 -5.16 -2.16 -2.35
CA THR A 225 -3.71 -2.42 -2.31
C THR A 225 -3.10 -1.72 -1.08
N PRO A 226 -1.89 -2.09 -0.62
CA PRO A 226 -1.23 -1.48 0.54
C PRO A 226 -1.11 0.05 0.51
N ALA A 227 -1.04 0.67 -0.67
CA ALA A 227 -0.88 2.11 -0.84
C ALA A 227 -1.98 2.80 -1.67
N MET A 228 -2.98 2.10 -2.24
CA MET A 228 -4.09 2.76 -2.97
C MET A 228 -5.40 1.96 -3.02
N THR A 229 -6.52 2.68 -2.96
CA THR A 229 -7.87 2.12 -3.11
C THR A 229 -8.38 2.32 -4.54
N LEU A 230 -8.28 1.28 -5.38
CA LEU A 230 -8.65 1.36 -6.80
C LEU A 230 -10.08 0.85 -7.06
N LEU A 231 -10.99 1.76 -7.41
CA LEU A 231 -12.30 1.39 -7.96
C LEU A 231 -12.11 0.85 -9.38
N ARG A 232 -12.25 -0.47 -9.56
CA ARG A 232 -12.08 -1.15 -10.86
C ARG A 232 -13.37 -1.21 -11.68
N ALA A 233 -14.52 -1.36 -11.03
CA ALA A 233 -15.83 -1.30 -11.70
C ALA A 233 -16.93 -0.73 -10.81
N LYS A 234 -17.80 0.09 -11.40
CA LYS A 234 -19.10 0.49 -10.83
C LYS A 234 -20.21 -0.17 -11.67
N VAL A 235 -21.08 -0.93 -11.02
CA VAL A 235 -22.28 -1.53 -11.62
C VAL A 235 -23.49 -0.78 -11.06
N GLU A 236 -24.30 -0.19 -11.94
CA GLU A 236 -25.48 0.60 -11.59
C GLU A 236 -26.67 0.13 -12.42
N VAL A 237 -27.73 -0.32 -11.75
CA VAL A 237 -28.92 -0.93 -12.36
C VAL A 237 -30.16 -0.41 -11.65
N THR A 238 -31.09 0.17 -12.41
CA THR A 238 -32.34 0.73 -11.88
C THR A 238 -33.35 -0.37 -11.51
N ILE A 239 -33.23 -0.93 -10.31
CA ILE A 239 -34.12 -1.99 -9.81
C ILE A 239 -35.52 -1.40 -9.53
N PRO A 240 -36.61 -1.93 -10.12
CA PRO A 240 -37.95 -1.45 -9.85
C PRO A 240 -38.40 -1.84 -8.43
N ARG A 241 -39.03 -0.90 -7.71
CA ARG A 241 -39.61 -1.18 -6.39
C ARG A 241 -40.72 -2.24 -6.49
N LYS A 242 -40.78 -3.15 -5.52
CA LYS A 242 -41.83 -4.18 -5.41
C LYS A 242 -43.22 -3.54 -5.42
N ARG A 243 -44.08 -3.94 -6.37
CA ARG A 243 -45.49 -3.51 -6.47
C ARG A 243 -46.42 -4.69 -6.25
N LYS A 244 -47.55 -4.46 -5.58
CA LYS A 244 -48.58 -5.49 -5.33
C LYS A 244 -49.10 -6.01 -6.68
N GLY A 245 -48.75 -7.26 -7.03
CA GLY A 245 -49.07 -7.89 -8.31
C GLY A 245 -47.90 -8.04 -9.31
N SER A 246 -46.69 -7.51 -9.04
CA SER A 246 -45.54 -7.69 -9.94
C SER A 246 -44.20 -7.76 -9.18
N CYS A 247 -43.97 -8.85 -8.45
CA CYS A 247 -42.68 -9.14 -7.81
C CYS A 247 -41.64 -9.70 -8.80
N SER A 248 -42.08 -10.46 -9.81
CA SER A 248 -41.23 -11.16 -10.76
C SER A 248 -40.38 -10.24 -11.66
N GLN A 249 -40.78 -8.99 -11.86
CA GLN A 249 -39.95 -7.98 -12.55
C GLN A 249 -38.78 -7.50 -11.68
N HIS A 250 -38.99 -7.39 -10.37
CA HIS A 250 -37.97 -7.01 -9.39
C HIS A 250 -36.96 -8.14 -9.18
N GLU A 251 -37.43 -9.38 -9.06
CA GLU A 251 -36.57 -10.57 -8.95
C GLU A 251 -35.67 -10.76 -10.19
N LYS A 252 -36.23 -10.62 -11.40
CA LYS A 252 -35.44 -10.66 -12.65
C LYS A 252 -34.48 -9.48 -12.83
N ALA A 253 -34.72 -8.35 -12.16
CA ALA A 253 -33.78 -7.22 -12.14
C ALA A 253 -32.62 -7.47 -11.16
N LEU A 254 -32.90 -8.04 -9.98
CA LEU A 254 -31.89 -8.49 -9.02
C LEU A 254 -30.98 -9.58 -9.62
N GLU A 255 -31.55 -10.58 -10.29
CA GLU A 255 -30.79 -11.67 -10.93
C GLU A 255 -29.78 -11.12 -11.97
N ARG A 256 -30.21 -10.19 -12.84
CA ARG A 256 -29.33 -9.51 -13.80
C ARG A 256 -28.27 -8.62 -13.13
N PHE A 257 -28.62 -7.97 -12.02
CA PHE A 257 -27.68 -7.17 -11.23
C PHE A 257 -26.59 -8.05 -10.60
N TYR A 258 -26.97 -9.17 -9.97
CA TYR A 258 -26.03 -10.14 -9.42
C TYR A 258 -25.16 -10.80 -10.51
N GLU A 259 -25.71 -11.11 -11.68
CA GLU A 259 -24.93 -11.58 -12.84
C GLU A 259 -23.87 -10.55 -13.27
N ALA A 260 -24.26 -9.28 -13.40
CA ALA A 260 -23.34 -8.19 -13.77
C ALA A 260 -22.22 -7.98 -12.73
N VAL A 261 -22.52 -8.09 -11.44
CA VAL A 261 -21.50 -8.01 -10.37
C VAL A 261 -20.57 -9.23 -10.40
N MET A 262 -21.09 -10.45 -10.61
CA MET A 262 -20.27 -11.66 -10.75
C MET A 262 -19.33 -11.56 -11.97
N GLN A 263 -19.83 -11.06 -13.11
CA GLN A 263 -18.99 -10.80 -14.29
C GLN A 263 -17.93 -9.71 -14.02
N ALA A 264 -18.24 -8.69 -13.23
CA ALA A 264 -17.27 -7.66 -12.85
C ALA A 264 -16.16 -8.22 -11.94
N ILE A 265 -16.50 -9.07 -10.97
CA ILE A 265 -15.51 -9.78 -10.14
C ILE A 265 -14.55 -10.59 -11.03
N LEU A 266 -15.10 -11.46 -11.90
CA LEU A 266 -14.30 -12.34 -12.77
C LEU A 266 -13.41 -11.59 -13.79
N ARG A 267 -13.72 -10.33 -14.12
CA ARG A 267 -12.92 -9.49 -15.05
C ARG A 267 -11.83 -8.67 -14.37
N HIS A 268 -11.98 -8.35 -13.09
CA HIS A 268 -11.17 -7.33 -12.42
C HIS A 268 -10.41 -7.80 -11.17
N ILE A 269 -10.70 -9.01 -10.66
CA ILE A 269 -10.04 -9.59 -9.49
C ILE A 269 -9.26 -10.84 -9.93
N ASN A 270 -7.94 -10.85 -9.73
CA ASN A 270 -7.17 -12.09 -9.80
C ASN A 270 -7.23 -12.80 -8.43
N PHE A 271 -7.81 -14.01 -8.43
CA PHE A 271 -7.97 -14.83 -7.23
C PHE A 271 -6.66 -15.42 -6.72
N GLU A 272 -5.59 -15.46 -7.51
CA GLU A 272 -4.27 -15.94 -7.08
C GLU A 272 -3.58 -14.93 -6.15
N VAL A 273 -3.59 -13.64 -6.54
CA VAL A 273 -2.93 -12.54 -5.82
C VAL A 273 -3.70 -12.11 -4.58
N VAL A 274 -5.03 -12.05 -4.66
CA VAL A 274 -5.87 -11.52 -3.58
C VAL A 274 -5.95 -12.49 -2.39
N LYS A 275 -5.64 -12.00 -1.18
CA LYS A 275 -5.72 -12.78 0.07
C LYS A 275 -7.17 -13.13 0.44
N CYS A 276 -8.08 -12.14 0.44
CA CYS A 276 -9.50 -12.34 0.71
C CYS A 276 -10.41 -11.38 -0.09
N ILE A 277 -11.68 -11.75 -0.21
CA ILE A 277 -12.72 -10.99 -0.93
C ILE A 277 -13.82 -10.62 0.06
N LEU A 278 -13.87 -9.34 0.44
CA LEU A 278 -14.90 -8.79 1.31
C LEU A 278 -16.16 -8.52 0.48
N VAL A 279 -17.30 -9.06 0.91
CA VAL A 279 -18.63 -8.86 0.29
C VAL A 279 -19.53 -8.18 1.33
N ALA A 280 -19.88 -6.92 1.07
CA ALA A 280 -20.50 -6.07 2.07
C ALA A 280 -21.75 -5.37 1.55
N SER A 281 -22.77 -5.25 2.39
CA SER A 281 -24.04 -4.58 2.04
C SER A 281 -24.85 -4.19 3.27
N PRO A 282 -25.76 -3.19 3.17
CA PRO A 282 -26.82 -3.03 4.14
C PRO A 282 -27.81 -4.19 4.06
N GLY A 283 -28.12 -4.78 5.21
CA GLY A 283 -29.04 -5.91 5.31
C GLY A 283 -28.57 -7.19 4.61
N PHE A 284 -29.51 -7.90 3.99
CA PHE A 284 -29.39 -9.29 3.50
C PHE A 284 -28.94 -9.43 2.04
N VAL A 285 -28.55 -8.33 1.36
CA VAL A 285 -28.16 -8.36 -0.07
C VAL A 285 -26.89 -9.19 -0.29
N LYS A 286 -25.89 -9.05 0.58
CA LYS A 286 -24.64 -9.85 0.57
C LYS A 286 -24.90 -11.36 0.66
N ASP A 287 -25.86 -11.78 1.48
CA ASP A 287 -26.14 -13.19 1.74
C ASP A 287 -26.89 -13.82 0.56
N GLN A 288 -27.82 -13.06 -0.05
CA GLN A 288 -28.46 -13.44 -1.31
C GLN A 288 -27.48 -13.51 -2.48
N PHE A 289 -26.59 -12.51 -2.61
CA PHE A 289 -25.56 -12.49 -3.65
C PHE A 289 -24.58 -13.67 -3.50
N PHE A 290 -24.11 -13.94 -2.28
CA PHE A 290 -23.24 -15.08 -2.00
C PHE A 290 -23.90 -16.42 -2.37
N ALA A 291 -25.17 -16.62 -1.97
CA ALA A 291 -25.95 -17.79 -2.37
C ALA A 291 -26.12 -17.90 -3.90
N TYR A 292 -26.33 -16.76 -4.58
CA TYR A 292 -26.42 -16.71 -6.05
C TYR A 292 -25.10 -17.08 -6.72
N VAL A 293 -23.97 -16.48 -6.30
CA VAL A 293 -22.63 -16.75 -6.88
C VAL A 293 -22.26 -18.22 -6.78
N PHE A 294 -22.49 -18.89 -5.65
CA PHE A 294 -22.17 -20.32 -5.53
C PHE A 294 -23.16 -21.23 -6.26
N LYS A 295 -24.45 -20.87 -6.34
CA LYS A 295 -25.42 -21.56 -7.19
C LYS A 295 -25.01 -21.48 -8.66
N GLU A 296 -24.54 -20.32 -9.11
CA GLU A 296 -24.14 -20.08 -10.50
C GLU A 296 -22.77 -20.68 -10.82
N ALA A 297 -21.82 -20.64 -9.90
CA ALA A 297 -20.52 -21.32 -10.04
C ALA A 297 -20.68 -22.84 -10.23
N VAL A 298 -21.64 -23.46 -9.53
CA VAL A 298 -22.01 -24.88 -9.75
C VAL A 298 -22.71 -25.08 -11.09
N ARG A 299 -23.54 -24.13 -11.55
CA ARG A 299 -24.20 -24.21 -12.88
C ARG A 299 -23.20 -24.09 -14.05
N GLN A 300 -22.12 -23.34 -13.86
CA GLN A 300 -21.08 -23.09 -14.88
C GLN A 300 -19.84 -23.98 -14.74
N ASP A 301 -19.78 -24.87 -13.75
CA ASP A 301 -18.57 -25.63 -13.32
C ASP A 301 -17.31 -24.76 -13.18
N ASN A 302 -17.47 -23.54 -12.65
CA ASN A 302 -16.40 -22.55 -12.58
C ASN A 302 -15.50 -22.80 -11.36
N LYS A 303 -14.51 -23.66 -11.55
CA LYS A 303 -13.53 -24.12 -10.55
C LYS A 303 -12.89 -22.98 -9.76
N VAL A 304 -12.53 -21.86 -10.41
CA VAL A 304 -11.88 -20.72 -9.75
C VAL A 304 -12.72 -20.16 -8.60
N LEU A 305 -14.04 -20.08 -8.75
CA LEU A 305 -14.95 -19.63 -7.69
C LEU A 305 -15.15 -20.70 -6.60
N LEU A 306 -15.20 -21.98 -6.98
CA LEU A 306 -15.41 -23.10 -6.05
C LEU A 306 -14.20 -23.31 -5.14
N GLU A 307 -12.99 -23.27 -5.70
CA GLU A 307 -11.71 -23.39 -4.99
C GLU A 307 -11.47 -22.20 -4.04
N ASN A 308 -11.77 -20.98 -4.49
CA ASN A 308 -11.59 -19.76 -3.68
C ASN A 308 -12.77 -19.45 -2.74
N ARG A 309 -13.74 -20.37 -2.59
CA ARG A 309 -14.88 -20.21 -1.66
C ARG A 309 -14.52 -19.73 -0.24
N PRO A 310 -13.47 -20.23 0.45
CA PRO A 310 -13.13 -19.75 1.80
C PRO A 310 -12.51 -18.34 1.83
N LYS A 311 -12.12 -17.76 0.69
CA LYS A 311 -11.63 -16.37 0.61
C LYS A 311 -12.75 -15.33 0.71
N PHE A 312 -14.01 -15.71 0.45
CA PHE A 312 -15.15 -14.80 0.52
C PHE A 312 -15.61 -14.59 1.97
N MET A 313 -15.66 -13.33 2.41
CA MET A 313 -16.14 -12.92 3.73
C MET A 313 -17.37 -12.02 3.62
N LEU A 314 -18.35 -12.22 4.49
CA LEU A 314 -19.58 -11.44 4.55
C LEU A 314 -19.49 -10.39 5.66
N VAL A 315 -19.60 -9.10 5.31
CA VAL A 315 -19.40 -7.98 6.25
C VAL A 315 -20.62 -7.06 6.24
N HIS A 316 -20.91 -6.38 7.36
CA HIS A 316 -21.91 -5.31 7.37
C HIS A 316 -21.44 -4.09 6.55
N SER A 317 -22.39 -3.29 6.05
CA SER A 317 -22.10 -1.96 5.51
C SER A 317 -23.32 -1.06 5.63
N SER A 318 -23.15 0.19 6.03
CA SER A 318 -24.17 1.24 5.97
C SER A 318 -24.70 1.53 4.55
N SER A 319 -23.88 1.34 3.51
CA SER A 319 -24.24 1.72 2.13
C SER A 319 -23.56 0.89 1.04
N GLY A 320 -23.95 1.11 -0.22
CA GLY A 320 -23.27 0.57 -1.40
C GLY A 320 -22.09 1.39 -1.93
N HIS A 321 -21.70 2.49 -1.27
CA HIS A 321 -20.76 3.49 -1.79
C HIS A 321 -19.31 3.33 -1.29
N LYS A 322 -18.33 3.94 -1.99
CA LYS A 322 -16.89 3.91 -1.65
C LYS A 322 -16.61 4.24 -0.17
N TYR A 323 -17.32 5.20 0.43
CA TYR A 323 -17.05 5.65 1.80
C TYR A 323 -17.29 4.55 2.86
N SER A 324 -18.22 3.62 2.63
CA SER A 324 -18.46 2.52 3.58
C SER A 324 -17.32 1.48 3.58
N LEU A 325 -16.36 1.56 2.64
CA LEU A 325 -15.13 0.78 2.72
C LEU A 325 -14.31 1.07 3.99
N LYS A 326 -14.45 2.26 4.60
CA LYS A 326 -13.88 2.53 5.94
C LYS A 326 -14.54 1.64 7.00
N GLU A 327 -15.86 1.64 7.09
CA GLU A 327 -16.64 0.85 8.06
C GLU A 327 -16.27 -0.64 7.98
N ILE A 328 -16.17 -1.16 6.76
CA ILE A 328 -15.82 -2.55 6.45
C ILE A 328 -14.40 -2.93 6.94
N LEU A 329 -13.44 -1.99 6.93
CA LEU A 329 -12.07 -2.24 7.39
C LEU A 329 -11.89 -2.02 8.91
N CYS A 330 -12.78 -1.26 9.55
CA CYS A 330 -12.88 -1.10 11.00
C CYS A 330 -13.52 -2.31 11.72
N ASP A 331 -14.28 -3.16 11.01
CA ASP A 331 -14.95 -4.32 11.61
C ASP A 331 -13.90 -5.32 12.17
N PRO A 332 -13.88 -5.64 13.48
CA PRO A 332 -12.89 -6.54 14.07
C PRO A 332 -12.93 -7.96 13.50
N ALA A 333 -14.05 -8.41 12.93
CA ALA A 333 -14.12 -9.69 12.22
C ALA A 333 -13.31 -9.67 10.91
N VAL A 334 -13.11 -8.50 10.32
CA VAL A 334 -12.22 -8.25 9.18
C VAL A 334 -10.80 -7.95 9.66
N THR A 335 -10.62 -7.06 10.63
CA THR A 335 -9.30 -6.67 11.15
C THR A 335 -8.49 -7.87 11.68
N SER A 336 -9.15 -8.83 12.33
CA SER A 336 -8.51 -10.06 12.83
C SER A 336 -7.97 -11.00 11.74
N ARG A 337 -8.41 -10.85 10.49
CA ARG A 337 -7.88 -11.57 9.32
C ARG A 337 -7.02 -10.70 8.39
N LEU A 338 -7.04 -9.39 8.59
CA LEU A 338 -6.23 -8.40 7.85
C LEU A 338 -5.10 -7.80 8.69
N SER A 339 -4.73 -8.43 9.81
CA SER A 339 -3.61 -8.03 10.68
C SER A 339 -2.33 -7.72 9.91
N ASP A 340 -2.08 -8.49 8.87
CA ASP A 340 -0.84 -8.49 8.08
C ASP A 340 -0.91 -7.50 6.89
N THR A 341 -1.91 -6.61 6.86
CA THR A 341 -2.17 -5.69 5.75
C THR A 341 -2.02 -4.25 6.21
N LYS A 342 -1.10 -3.49 5.59
CA LYS A 342 -0.82 -2.08 5.91
C LYS A 342 -2.08 -1.22 6.05
N ALA A 343 -3.06 -1.39 5.16
CA ALA A 343 -4.33 -0.68 5.18
C ALA A 343 -5.13 -0.83 6.48
N ALA A 344 -5.10 -2.00 7.13
CA ALA A 344 -5.77 -2.21 8.42
C ALA A 344 -5.07 -1.45 9.56
N GLY A 345 -3.73 -1.40 9.54
CA GLY A 345 -2.93 -0.60 10.47
C GLY A 345 -3.15 0.91 10.31
N GLU A 346 -3.28 1.40 9.08
CA GLU A 346 -3.65 2.80 8.80
C GLU A 346 -5.06 3.15 9.31
N VAL A 347 -6.05 2.31 9.00
CA VAL A 347 -7.44 2.53 9.42
C VAL A 347 -7.54 2.52 10.95
N LYS A 348 -6.88 1.58 11.63
CA LYS A 348 -6.81 1.54 13.09
C LYS A 348 -6.18 2.79 13.68
N ALA A 349 -5.04 3.27 13.14
CA ALA A 349 -4.35 4.44 13.68
C ALA A 349 -5.21 5.73 13.58
N LEU A 350 -6.02 5.87 12.54
CA LEU A 350 -7.01 6.96 12.46
C LEU A 350 -8.20 6.75 13.41
N GLU A 351 -8.68 5.52 13.57
CA GLU A 351 -9.74 5.21 14.51
C GLU A 351 -9.33 5.50 15.97
N ASP A 352 -8.11 5.12 16.34
CA ASP A 352 -7.55 5.38 17.66
C ASP A 352 -7.32 6.89 17.88
N PHE A 353 -6.90 7.65 16.85
CA PHE A 353 -6.90 9.13 16.90
C PHE A 353 -8.31 9.71 17.14
N TYR A 354 -9.34 9.20 16.44
CA TYR A 354 -10.72 9.65 16.65
C TYR A 354 -11.30 9.24 18.01
N LYS A 355 -10.84 8.14 18.63
CA LYS A 355 -11.17 7.77 20.02
C LYS A 355 -10.52 8.73 21.01
N MET A 356 -9.23 9.04 20.84
CA MET A 356 -8.53 10.02 21.68
C MET A 356 -9.23 11.38 21.63
N LEU A 357 -9.63 11.85 20.45
CA LEU A 357 -10.38 13.11 20.30
C LEU A 357 -11.79 13.09 20.95
N GLN A 358 -12.36 11.91 21.24
CA GLN A 358 -13.64 11.76 21.95
C GLN A 358 -13.49 11.67 23.48
N HIS A 359 -12.35 11.17 23.97
CA HIS A 359 -12.11 10.95 25.40
C HIS A 359 -11.22 12.01 26.05
N GLU A 360 -10.13 12.41 25.41
CA GLU A 360 -9.06 13.27 25.95
C GLU A 360 -8.53 14.19 24.83
N PRO A 361 -9.23 15.31 24.53
CA PRO A 361 -8.93 16.15 23.35
C PRO A 361 -7.51 16.73 23.38
N ASP A 362 -6.99 17.03 24.56
CA ASP A 362 -5.66 17.66 24.78
C ASP A 362 -4.48 16.72 24.45
N ARG A 363 -4.78 15.48 24.05
CA ARG A 363 -3.82 14.47 23.54
C ARG A 363 -3.95 14.18 22.04
N ALA A 364 -4.90 14.80 21.34
CA ALA A 364 -5.20 14.54 19.94
C ALA A 364 -4.93 15.80 19.09
N VAL A 365 -3.66 16.03 18.75
CA VAL A 365 -3.23 17.23 18.01
C VAL A 365 -3.41 17.01 16.51
N TYR A 366 -3.93 17.99 15.80
CA TYR A 366 -3.95 18.02 14.33
C TYR A 366 -3.62 19.41 13.82
N GLY A 367 -3.25 19.50 12.54
CA GLY A 367 -2.88 20.77 11.93
C GLY A 367 -4.07 21.74 11.85
N SER A 368 -4.14 22.67 12.81
CA SER A 368 -5.17 23.71 12.85
C SER A 368 -5.07 24.61 11.62
N GLY A 369 -5.93 24.37 10.64
CA GLY A 369 -6.36 25.42 9.72
C GLY A 369 -7.29 26.33 10.51
N THR A 370 -6.76 27.45 11.01
CA THR A 370 -7.46 28.35 11.93
C THR A 370 -8.83 28.73 11.40
N ARG A 371 -9.89 28.26 12.08
CA ARG A 371 -11.26 28.72 11.82
C ARG A 371 -11.44 30.07 12.48
N THR A 372 -10.74 31.08 11.96
CA THR A 372 -10.78 32.46 12.45
C THR A 372 -12.23 32.90 12.58
N ARG A 373 -12.69 33.07 13.83
CA ARG A 373 -14.09 33.39 14.14
C ARG A 373 -14.33 34.88 13.95
N THR A 374 -14.05 35.38 12.74
CA THR A 374 -14.12 36.80 12.38
C THR A 374 -15.56 37.29 12.48
N SER A 375 -15.89 37.85 13.63
CA SER A 375 -17.01 38.75 13.83
C SER A 375 -16.79 40.00 12.99
N SER A 376 -17.27 39.95 11.75
CA SER A 376 -17.53 41.08 10.84
C SER A 376 -16.41 42.13 10.70
N LEU A 377 -15.65 42.07 9.60
CA LEU A 377 -15.43 43.18 8.64
C LEU A 377 -14.65 42.71 7.40
N ASP A 378 -14.72 43.51 6.33
CA ASP A 378 -14.27 43.34 4.93
C ASP A 378 -13.55 42.05 4.44
N GLN A 379 -14.09 41.48 3.36
CA GLN A 379 -13.95 40.05 3.04
C GLN A 379 -13.36 39.72 1.65
N GLN A 380 -12.65 40.62 0.97
CA GLN A 380 -12.13 40.35 -0.40
C GLN A 380 -10.62 40.53 -0.63
N GLN A 381 -9.93 41.46 0.04
CA GLN A 381 -8.45 41.56 -0.08
C GLN A 381 -7.71 40.80 1.02
N LEU A 382 -8.32 40.62 2.20
CA LEU A 382 -7.67 39.92 3.31
C LEU A 382 -7.57 38.39 3.09
N LEU A 383 -8.50 37.80 2.33
CA LEU A 383 -8.54 36.34 2.10
C LEU A 383 -7.31 35.79 1.37
N SER A 384 -6.69 36.53 0.47
CA SER A 384 -5.51 36.07 -0.27
C SER A 384 -4.25 36.06 0.61
N LEU A 385 -4.05 37.11 1.42
CA LEU A 385 -2.96 37.16 2.40
C LEU A 385 -3.15 36.15 3.54
N ILE A 386 -4.37 36.04 4.09
CA ILE A 386 -4.68 35.04 5.13
C ILE A 386 -4.46 33.62 4.61
N CYS A 387 -4.80 33.32 3.34
CA CYS A 387 -4.53 31.99 2.77
C CYS A 387 -3.03 31.68 2.69
N LEU A 388 -2.19 32.67 2.37
CA LEU A 388 -0.73 32.52 2.38
C LEU A 388 -0.16 32.36 3.80
N PHE A 389 -0.70 33.10 4.78
CA PHE A 389 -0.24 33.05 6.18
C PHE A 389 -0.72 31.79 6.93
N SER A 390 -1.96 31.35 6.70
CA SER A 390 -2.56 30.17 7.33
C SER A 390 -1.84 28.87 6.98
N LEU A 391 -1.21 28.80 5.80
CA LEU A 391 -0.31 27.70 5.42
C LEU A 391 0.92 27.58 6.32
N LEU A 392 1.39 28.67 6.93
CA LEU A 392 2.60 28.70 7.77
C LEU A 392 2.34 28.24 9.22
N TYR A 393 1.16 28.57 9.76
CA TYR A 393 0.75 28.28 11.14
C TYR A 393 0.22 26.84 11.34
N ARG A 394 -0.18 26.19 10.25
CA ARG A 394 -0.92 24.91 10.25
C ARG A 394 -0.22 23.72 10.92
N ILE A 395 1.06 23.85 11.28
CA ILE A 395 1.89 22.77 11.86
C ILE A 395 2.49 23.09 13.23
N ALA A 396 2.34 24.33 13.72
CA ALA A 396 2.98 24.80 14.95
C ALA A 396 2.58 24.02 16.22
N HIS A 397 1.37 23.46 16.27
CA HIS A 397 0.93 22.61 17.39
C HIS A 397 1.63 21.23 17.38
N VAL A 398 1.85 20.65 16.20
CA VAL A 398 2.50 19.33 16.04
C VAL A 398 4.02 19.46 16.26
N GLU A 399 4.63 20.56 15.82
CA GLU A 399 6.03 20.84 16.10
C GLU A 399 6.28 21.08 17.59
N ARG A 400 5.48 21.93 18.27
CA ARG A 400 5.57 22.09 19.74
C ARG A 400 5.41 20.76 20.48
N ALA A 401 4.54 19.86 20.02
CA ALA A 401 4.40 18.53 20.60
C ALA A 401 5.59 17.58 20.31
N ALA A 402 6.29 17.77 19.18
CA ALA A 402 7.52 17.04 18.86
C ALA A 402 8.70 17.55 19.71
N ASP A 403 8.84 18.86 19.86
CA ASP A 403 9.88 19.50 20.68
C ASP A 403 9.68 19.21 22.18
N ALA A 404 8.43 19.08 22.63
CA ALA A 404 8.05 18.59 23.96
C ALA A 404 8.23 17.06 24.14
N LEU A 405 8.74 16.34 23.13
CA LEU A 405 8.96 14.88 23.13
C LEU A 405 7.68 14.05 23.40
N ALA A 406 6.50 14.64 23.17
CA ALA A 406 5.22 14.12 23.63
C ALA A 406 4.52 13.19 22.63
N ILE A 407 4.92 13.20 21.35
CA ILE A 407 4.27 12.43 20.29
C ILE A 407 4.53 10.93 20.49
N ASP A 408 3.44 10.17 20.58
CA ASP A 408 3.49 8.70 20.54
C ASP A 408 3.40 8.17 19.11
N THR A 409 2.41 8.65 18.36
CA THR A 409 2.16 8.23 16.97
C THR A 409 1.90 9.46 16.10
N LEU A 410 2.70 9.65 15.04
CA LEU A 410 2.54 10.71 14.04
C LEU A 410 1.86 10.14 12.79
N LEU A 411 0.77 10.79 12.36
CA LEU A 411 0.01 10.48 11.15
C LEU A 411 0.28 11.58 10.11
N ILE A 412 0.89 11.23 8.97
CA ILE A 412 1.25 12.21 7.92
C ILE A 412 0.86 11.74 6.52
N SER A 413 0.20 12.61 5.74
CA SER A 413 -0.22 12.36 4.36
C SER A 413 0.93 12.54 3.38
N ASP A 414 1.12 11.57 2.46
CA ASP A 414 2.28 11.55 1.58
C ASP A 414 2.36 12.71 0.57
N ASN A 415 1.22 13.33 0.28
CA ASN A 415 1.12 14.52 -0.56
C ASN A 415 1.94 15.71 -0.01
N LEU A 416 2.11 15.82 1.31
CA LEU A 416 2.86 16.92 1.93
C LEU A 416 4.37 16.87 1.61
N PHE A 417 4.93 15.68 1.34
CA PHE A 417 6.32 15.57 0.88
C PHE A 417 6.51 15.95 -0.61
N ARG A 418 5.42 16.25 -1.33
CA ARG A 418 5.45 16.69 -2.75
C ARG A 418 5.29 18.20 -2.94
N HIS A 419 5.27 19.00 -1.87
CA HIS A 419 5.26 20.46 -1.99
C HIS A 419 6.47 20.95 -2.82
N GLN A 420 6.22 21.91 -3.71
CA GLN A 420 7.24 22.50 -4.59
C GLN A 420 8.29 23.32 -3.81
N ASP A 421 7.94 23.81 -2.62
CA ASP A 421 8.87 24.50 -1.74
C ASP A 421 9.75 23.51 -0.95
N ILE A 422 11.05 23.70 -1.11
CA ILE A 422 12.11 22.92 -0.46
C ILE A 422 12.15 23.19 1.05
N GLN A 423 11.81 24.40 1.52
CA GLN A 423 11.83 24.72 2.96
C GLN A 423 10.73 23.98 3.71
N THR A 424 9.49 24.08 3.23
CA THR A 424 8.31 23.37 3.75
C THR A 424 8.54 21.86 3.78
N ARG A 425 9.10 21.27 2.71
CA ARG A 425 9.48 19.85 2.71
C ARG A 425 10.56 19.53 3.72
N SER A 426 11.63 20.33 3.83
CA SER A 426 12.71 20.10 4.81
C SER A 426 12.17 20.14 6.25
N ARG A 427 11.22 21.02 6.54
CA ARG A 427 10.50 21.11 7.81
C ARG A 427 9.74 19.81 8.12
N TYR A 428 8.97 19.27 7.17
CA TYR A 428 8.29 17.97 7.34
C TYR A 428 9.24 16.77 7.50
N VAL A 429 10.38 16.74 6.78
CA VAL A 429 11.38 15.68 6.94
C VAL A 429 12.00 15.72 8.34
N ARG A 430 12.41 16.91 8.82
CA ARG A 430 12.93 17.10 10.19
C ARG A 430 11.92 16.70 11.27
N LEU A 431 10.63 16.99 11.08
CA LEU A 431 9.57 16.59 12.00
C LEU A 431 9.46 15.05 12.09
N VAL A 432 9.54 14.36 10.95
CA VAL A 432 9.53 12.89 10.90
C VAL A 432 10.78 12.29 11.55
N ASP A 433 11.96 12.84 11.27
CA ASP A 433 13.22 12.37 11.85
C ASP A 433 13.24 12.60 13.37
N ASN A 434 12.85 13.79 13.86
CA ASN A 434 12.74 14.11 15.29
C ASN A 434 11.80 13.14 16.03
N VAL A 435 10.61 12.86 15.49
CA VAL A 435 9.67 11.90 16.10
C VAL A 435 10.25 10.47 16.12
N ARG A 436 11.04 10.07 15.11
CA ARG A 436 11.71 8.76 15.08
C ARG A 436 12.83 8.65 16.12
N ASP A 437 13.67 9.66 16.23
CA ASP A 437 14.78 9.71 17.20
C ASP A 437 14.24 9.65 18.65
N ASN A 438 13.06 10.23 18.90
CA ASN A 438 12.33 10.17 20.17
C ASN A 438 11.51 8.87 20.39
N GLY A 439 11.68 7.87 19.52
CA GLY A 439 11.01 6.58 19.60
C GLY A 439 9.49 6.63 19.37
N GLY A 440 8.99 7.63 18.63
CA GLY A 440 7.59 7.75 18.22
C GLY A 440 7.28 6.98 16.92
N ASN A 441 6.06 6.47 16.79
CA ASN A 441 5.63 5.67 15.64
C ASN A 441 5.15 6.56 14.48
N VAL A 442 5.95 6.71 13.43
CA VAL A 442 5.55 7.50 12.25
C VAL A 442 4.81 6.64 11.22
N ARG A 443 3.54 6.95 10.96
CA ARG A 443 2.69 6.33 9.94
C ARG A 443 2.46 7.30 8.78
N ILE A 444 2.97 6.92 7.61
CA ILE A 444 2.82 7.67 6.37
C ILE A 444 1.65 7.10 5.58
N PHE A 445 0.60 7.91 5.42
CA PHE A 445 -0.64 7.57 4.73
C PHE A 445 -0.57 7.95 3.26
N SER A 446 -1.09 7.10 2.38
CA SER A 446 -1.22 7.44 0.96
C SER A 446 -2.46 8.28 0.69
N SER A 447 -2.31 9.39 -0.05
CA SER A 447 -3.44 10.25 -0.43
C SER A 447 -4.48 9.58 -1.35
N LEU A 448 -4.21 8.38 -1.89
CA LEU A 448 -5.16 7.59 -2.70
C LEU A 448 -5.83 6.44 -1.91
N HIS A 449 -5.57 6.31 -0.61
CA HIS A 449 -6.27 5.37 0.25
C HIS A 449 -7.38 6.08 1.06
N VAL A 450 -8.46 5.36 1.42
CA VAL A 450 -9.63 5.96 2.12
C VAL A 450 -9.25 6.54 3.49
N SER A 451 -8.19 6.03 4.11
CA SER A 451 -7.55 6.61 5.30
C SER A 451 -6.95 8.00 5.01
N GLY A 452 -6.09 8.10 3.99
CA GLY A 452 -5.41 9.33 3.60
C GLY A 452 -6.34 10.42 3.08
N GLU A 453 -7.49 10.07 2.48
CA GLU A 453 -8.56 11.02 2.15
C GLU A 453 -9.05 11.76 3.43
N GLN A 454 -9.26 11.03 4.54
CA GLN A 454 -9.69 11.64 5.80
C GLN A 454 -8.58 12.42 6.49
N LEU A 455 -7.35 11.91 6.52
CA LEU A 455 -6.21 12.66 7.07
C LEU A 455 -5.96 13.96 6.31
N THR A 456 -6.17 13.98 4.99
CA THR A 456 -6.02 15.18 4.15
C THR A 456 -7.08 16.25 4.45
N LEU A 457 -8.31 15.84 4.85
CA LEU A 457 -9.31 16.77 5.39
C LEU A 457 -8.86 17.35 6.75
N LEU A 458 -8.23 16.53 7.60
CA LEU A 458 -7.56 16.93 8.85
C LEU A 458 -6.17 17.55 8.59
N SER A 459 -6.08 18.45 7.60
CA SER A 459 -4.86 19.17 7.15
C SER A 459 -3.75 18.35 6.49
N GLY A 460 -3.74 17.02 6.64
CA GLY A 460 -2.66 16.13 6.23
C GLY A 460 -1.67 15.76 7.34
N VAL A 461 -1.79 16.36 8.54
CA VAL A 461 -0.94 16.06 9.71
C VAL A 461 -1.80 15.93 10.98
N ALA A 462 -1.62 14.83 11.70
CA ALA A 462 -2.17 14.61 13.04
C ALA A 462 -1.18 13.83 13.92
N ALA A 463 -1.28 13.96 15.24
CA ALA A 463 -0.44 13.28 16.21
C ALA A 463 -1.24 12.87 17.45
N ILE A 464 -0.98 11.67 17.94
CA ILE A 464 -1.47 11.16 19.23
C ILE A 464 -0.36 11.37 20.27
N LEU A 465 -0.68 11.97 21.41
CA LEU A 465 0.30 12.27 22.46
C LEU A 465 0.30 11.25 23.61
N ARG A 466 1.50 11.00 24.14
CA ARG A 466 1.77 10.20 25.35
C ARG A 466 1.13 10.83 26.59
N PHE A 467 1.19 12.15 26.69
CA PHE A 467 0.63 12.97 27.76
C PHE A 467 -0.03 14.24 27.18
N PRO A 468 -1.04 14.82 27.84
CA PRO A 468 -1.66 16.07 27.39
C PRO A 468 -0.68 17.24 27.51
N ILE A 469 -0.82 18.23 26.62
CA ILE A 469 -0.10 19.51 26.70
C ILE A 469 -1.13 20.63 26.79
N ALA A 470 -1.18 21.33 27.93
CA ALA A 470 -2.18 22.36 28.19
C ALA A 470 -2.05 23.57 27.25
N ASP A 471 -0.82 24.04 27.01
CA ASP A 471 -0.55 25.34 26.38
C ASP A 471 -0.69 25.34 24.84
N LEU A 472 -1.40 24.37 24.27
CA LEU A 472 -1.54 24.23 22.81
C LEU A 472 -2.43 25.32 22.19
N SER A 473 -3.33 25.95 22.93
CA SER A 473 -4.17 27.07 22.48
C SER A 473 -3.55 28.46 22.70
N ASP A 474 -2.80 28.65 23.78
CA ASP A 474 -2.65 29.97 24.41
C ASP A 474 -1.41 30.75 23.90
N ALA A 475 -1.28 30.85 22.58
CA ALA A 475 -0.13 31.47 21.90
C ALA A 475 -0.50 32.71 21.06
N GLU A 476 -1.57 33.44 21.43
CA GLU A 476 -2.03 34.64 20.70
C GLU A 476 -1.93 35.98 21.49
N ASP A 477 -1.68 36.00 22.80
CA ASP A 477 -1.79 37.23 23.62
C ASP A 477 -0.45 37.91 24.03
N ASP A 478 0.70 37.23 23.96
CA ASP A 478 1.95 37.71 24.61
C ASP A 478 2.85 38.59 23.69
N SER A 479 2.23 39.45 22.87
CA SER A 479 2.96 40.40 22.01
C SER A 479 2.29 41.78 21.88
N THR A 480 1.72 42.31 22.97
CA THR A 480 1.20 43.70 23.02
C THR A 480 1.47 44.41 24.36
N SER A 481 2.73 44.44 24.81
CA SER A 481 3.14 45.27 25.96
C SER A 481 4.54 45.90 25.81
N GLY A 482 4.65 46.91 24.93
CA GLY A 482 5.83 47.76 24.82
C GLY A 482 5.79 48.67 23.59
N GLU A 483 5.95 49.98 23.82
CA GLU A 483 6.14 51.06 22.82
C GLU A 483 4.89 51.32 21.91
N ASP A 484 4.30 52.52 21.84
CA ASP A 484 4.59 53.85 22.42
C ASP A 484 3.45 54.38 23.34
#